data_AF-A0A966D4I6-F1
#
_entry.id   AF-A0A966D4I6-F1
#
_cell.length_a   1.000
_cell.length_b   1.000
_cell.length_c   1.000
_cell.angle_alpha   90.00
_cell.angle_beta   90.00
_cell.angle_gamma   90.00
#
_symmetry.space_group_name_H-M   'P 1'
#
loop_
_entity.id
_entity.type
_entity.pdbx_description
1 polymer ?
#
loop_
_entity_poly.entity_id
_entity_poly.type
_entity_poly.pdbx_seq_one_letter_code
_entity_poly.pdbx_strand_id
1 'polypeptide(L)'
;PWEKGPELWDLLLEAGKEHGILPIGLGARDSLRFEAGLPLCGHEYTDTIGPLEAGFGFFVKVDKAGGFIGQPVLKRQKEEGLKRKIVGLRLEDKGVPRSGMEAADESGRIVGTVTSGGYCPSLDANMALCCVETPTPGEGESLWVMIRDKAKKGTVVKRPFYDRKYKK
;
A
#
# COMPACT_ATOMS: atom_id res chain seq x y z
N PRO A 1 17.30 0.97 -27.85
CA PRO A 1 16.84 -0.31 -28.44
C PRO A 1 16.89 -1.41 -27.39
N TRP A 2 15.98 -2.40 -27.42
CA TRP A 2 15.92 -3.45 -26.41
C TRP A 2 17.18 -4.34 -26.40
N GLU A 3 17.80 -4.54 -27.57
CA GLU A 3 19.08 -5.25 -27.78
C GLU A 3 20.22 -4.70 -26.91
N LYS A 4 20.22 -3.40 -26.62
CA LYS A 4 21.26 -2.73 -25.83
C LYS A 4 21.07 -2.86 -24.32
N GLY A 5 20.00 -3.51 -23.86
CA GLY A 5 19.67 -3.67 -22.44
C GLY A 5 20.79 -4.31 -21.63
N PRO A 6 21.35 -5.47 -22.05
CA PRO A 6 22.44 -6.13 -21.34
C PRO A 6 23.71 -5.26 -21.24
N GLU A 7 24.13 -4.64 -22.34
CA GLU A 7 25.30 -3.75 -22.38
C GLU A 7 25.14 -2.58 -21.39
N LEU A 8 23.98 -1.92 -21.38
CA LEU A 8 23.70 -0.82 -20.45
C LEU A 8 23.69 -1.31 -18.99
N TRP A 9 23.14 -2.50 -18.72
CA TRP A 9 23.11 -3.08 -17.39
C TRP A 9 24.51 -3.30 -16.82
N ASP A 10 25.40 -3.91 -17.61
CA ASP A 10 26.77 -4.19 -17.19
C ASP A 10 27.56 -2.89 -16.94
N LEU A 11 27.38 -1.89 -17.81
CA LEU A 11 28.01 -0.57 -17.65
C LEU A 11 27.59 0.12 -16.34
N LEU A 12 26.31 0.05 -15.97
CA LEU A 12 25.80 0.63 -14.73
C LEU A 12 26.36 -0.09 -13.50
N LEU A 13 26.43 -1.42 -13.53
CA LEU A 13 27.00 -2.20 -12.43
C LEU A 13 28.50 -1.93 -12.27
N GLU A 14 29.25 -1.82 -13.37
CA GLU A 14 30.67 -1.48 -13.32
C GLU A 14 30.90 -0.09 -12.70
N ALA A 15 30.21 0.93 -13.21
CA ALA A 15 30.34 2.30 -12.73
C ALA A 15 29.93 2.46 -11.25
N GLY A 16 28.96 1.67 -10.78
CA GLY A 16 28.48 1.75 -9.40
C GLY A 16 29.28 0.94 -8.38
N LYS A 17 30.31 0.18 -8.78
CA LYS A 17 31.08 -0.69 -7.86
C LYS A 17 31.66 0.07 -6.68
N GLU A 18 32.22 1.26 -6.92
CA GLU A 18 32.79 2.11 -5.85
C GLU A 18 31.74 2.59 -4.83
N HIS A 19 30.46 2.57 -5.21
CA HIS A 19 29.32 2.92 -4.36
C HIS A 19 28.62 1.70 -3.77
N GLY A 20 29.12 0.48 -3.99
CA GLY A 20 28.50 -0.75 -3.50
C GLY A 20 27.17 -1.08 -4.18
N ILE A 21 27.01 -0.74 -5.47
CA ILE A 21 25.80 -1.08 -6.23
C ILE A 21 25.55 -2.60 -6.20
N LEU A 22 24.28 -2.98 -6.04
CA LEU A 22 23.85 -4.36 -6.08
C LEU A 22 22.57 -4.49 -6.92
N PRO A 23 22.39 -5.58 -7.69
CA PRO A 23 21.12 -5.86 -8.33
C PRO A 23 20.06 -6.18 -7.27
N ILE A 24 18.83 -5.71 -7.50
CA ILE A 24 17.70 -5.99 -6.62
C ILE A 24 16.59 -6.72 -7.38
N GLY A 25 15.99 -7.70 -6.73
CA GLY A 25 14.86 -8.46 -7.26
C GLY A 25 13.51 -7.80 -7.01
N LEU A 26 12.46 -8.42 -7.54
CA LEU A 26 11.08 -7.95 -7.40
C LEU A 26 10.58 -7.95 -5.95
N GLY A 27 11.03 -8.89 -5.11
CA GLY A 27 10.65 -8.94 -3.70
C GLY A 27 11.12 -7.70 -2.92
N ALA A 28 12.38 -7.28 -3.12
CA ALA A 28 12.91 -6.06 -2.52
C ALA A 28 12.21 -4.82 -3.08
N ARG A 29 11.93 -4.78 -4.38
CA ARG A 29 11.13 -3.70 -4.99
C ARG A 29 9.74 -3.59 -4.35
N ASP A 30 9.08 -4.72 -4.09
CA ASP A 30 7.74 -4.74 -3.49
C ASP A 30 7.75 -4.28 -2.03
N SER A 31 8.74 -4.67 -1.22
CA SER A 31 8.87 -4.14 0.14
C SER A 31 9.14 -2.63 0.14
N LEU A 32 10.05 -2.15 -0.71
CA LEU A 32 10.41 -0.72 -0.79
C LEU A 32 9.23 0.16 -1.22
N ARG A 33 8.48 -0.23 -2.26
CA ARG A 33 7.29 0.53 -2.70
C ARG A 33 6.22 0.55 -1.61
N PHE A 34 6.05 -0.57 -0.92
CA PHE A 34 5.03 -0.74 0.11
C PHE A 34 5.33 0.11 1.34
N GLU A 35 6.57 0.08 1.84
CA GLU A 35 7.04 0.94 2.92
C GLU A 35 6.87 2.43 2.58
N ALA A 36 7.16 2.82 1.33
CA ALA A 36 6.97 4.18 0.82
C ALA A 36 5.51 4.56 0.53
N GLY A 37 4.54 3.67 0.78
CA GLY A 37 3.11 3.91 0.55
C GLY A 37 2.71 4.04 -0.92
N LEU A 38 3.52 3.50 -1.84
CA LEU A 38 3.23 3.50 -3.27
C LEU A 38 2.28 2.35 -3.64
N PRO A 39 1.23 2.61 -4.44
CA PRO A 39 0.26 1.59 -4.80
C PRO A 39 0.83 0.62 -5.83
N LEU A 40 0.33 -0.61 -5.81
CA LEU A 40 0.50 -1.58 -6.89
C LEU A 40 -0.85 -1.82 -7.57
N CYS A 41 -0.90 -1.73 -8.90
CA CYS A 41 -2.10 -2.07 -9.67
C CYS A 41 -2.45 -3.55 -9.44
N GLY A 42 -3.72 -3.84 -9.17
CA GLY A 42 -4.19 -5.16 -8.74
C GLY A 42 -4.24 -5.35 -7.22
N HIS A 43 -3.72 -4.39 -6.43
CA HIS A 43 -3.72 -4.45 -4.96
C HIS A 43 -4.47 -3.26 -4.34
N GLU A 44 -3.82 -2.10 -4.26
CA GLU A 44 -4.42 -0.88 -3.69
C GLU A 44 -5.30 -0.15 -4.71
N TYR A 45 -5.14 -0.47 -6.00
CA TYR A 45 -5.92 0.09 -7.10
C TYR A 45 -6.33 -1.04 -8.02
N THR A 46 -7.64 -1.26 -8.14
CA THR A 46 -8.25 -2.34 -8.91
C THR A 46 -9.44 -1.80 -9.71
N ASP A 47 -10.15 -2.68 -10.40
CA ASP A 47 -11.46 -2.37 -11.00
C ASP A 47 -12.55 -2.00 -9.98
N THR A 48 -12.35 -2.37 -8.71
CA THR A 48 -13.31 -2.20 -7.60
C THR A 48 -12.81 -1.29 -6.49
N ILE A 49 -11.54 -0.88 -6.50
CA ILE A 49 -10.94 0.06 -5.55
C ILE A 49 -10.46 1.29 -6.30
N GLY A 50 -11.19 2.39 -6.12
CA GLY A 50 -10.91 3.66 -6.79
C GLY A 50 -9.73 4.44 -6.17
N PRO A 51 -9.22 5.47 -6.88
CA PRO A 51 -8.06 6.24 -6.42
C PRO A 51 -8.35 7.04 -5.14
N LEU A 52 -9.62 7.38 -4.87
CA LEU A 52 -10.01 8.08 -3.64
C LEU A 52 -9.98 7.15 -2.43
N GLU A 53 -10.54 5.94 -2.56
CA GLU A 53 -10.51 4.89 -1.53
C GLU A 53 -9.06 4.49 -1.18
N ALA A 54 -8.20 4.43 -2.19
CA ALA A 54 -6.78 4.13 -2.04
C ALA A 54 -5.97 5.23 -1.33
N GLY A 55 -6.51 6.46 -1.23
CA GLY A 55 -5.86 7.62 -0.62
C GLY A 55 -5.06 8.50 -1.60
N PHE A 56 -5.24 8.31 -2.91
CA PHE A 56 -4.54 9.03 -3.97
C PHE A 56 -5.34 10.19 -4.58
N GLY A 57 -6.33 10.71 -3.85
CA GLY A 57 -7.20 11.79 -4.32
C GLY A 57 -6.49 13.10 -4.68
N PHE A 58 -5.27 13.31 -4.22
CA PHE A 58 -4.45 14.47 -4.59
C PHE A 58 -4.02 14.47 -6.07
N PHE A 59 -3.94 13.29 -6.70
CA PHE A 59 -3.73 13.15 -8.14
C PHE A 59 -5.02 13.32 -8.97
N VAL A 60 -6.19 13.28 -8.33
CA VAL A 60 -7.49 13.30 -9.01
C VAL A 60 -8.06 14.72 -9.06
N LYS A 61 -7.97 15.35 -10.23
CA LYS A 61 -8.51 16.71 -10.48
C LYS A 61 -9.98 16.64 -10.91
N VAL A 62 -10.87 16.40 -9.95
CA VAL A 62 -12.32 16.26 -10.20
C VAL A 62 -12.96 17.49 -10.86
N ASP A 63 -12.35 18.67 -10.73
CA ASP A 63 -12.84 19.92 -11.33
C ASP A 63 -12.18 20.24 -12.69
N LYS A 64 -11.46 19.29 -13.29
CA LYS A 64 -10.83 19.48 -14.61
C LYS A 64 -11.90 19.82 -15.66
N ALA A 65 -11.73 20.97 -16.31
CA ALA A 65 -12.56 21.38 -17.45
C ALA A 65 -12.46 20.38 -18.62
N GLY A 66 -13.58 20.15 -19.30
CA GLY A 66 -13.70 19.14 -20.36
C GLY A 66 -13.85 17.69 -19.86
N GLY A 67 -13.69 17.47 -18.56
CA GLY A 67 -13.93 16.19 -17.90
C GLY A 67 -12.97 15.05 -18.26
N PHE A 68 -13.26 13.88 -17.70
CA PHE A 68 -12.55 12.62 -17.98
C PHE A 68 -13.43 11.43 -17.56
N ILE A 69 -13.11 10.23 -18.06
CA ILE A 69 -13.84 9.00 -17.74
C ILE A 69 -13.82 8.76 -16.22
N GLY A 70 -15.01 8.59 -15.62
CA GLY A 70 -15.17 8.37 -14.18
C GLY A 70 -15.25 9.65 -13.33
N GLN A 71 -15.07 10.84 -13.90
CA GLN A 71 -15.13 12.11 -13.16
C GLN A 71 -16.42 12.31 -12.34
N PRO A 72 -17.64 12.05 -12.86
CA PRO A 72 -18.86 12.28 -12.09
C PRO A 72 -18.95 11.41 -10.83
N VAL A 73 -18.48 10.16 -10.91
CA VAL A 73 -18.46 9.23 -9.78
C VAL A 73 -17.47 9.68 -8.71
N LEU A 74 -16.27 10.09 -9.11
CA LEU A 74 -15.23 10.58 -8.21
C LEU A 74 -15.61 11.90 -7.54
N LYS A 75 -16.33 12.77 -8.27
CA LYS A 75 -16.89 14.01 -7.71
C LYS A 75 -17.91 13.70 -6.62
N ARG A 76 -18.88 12.83 -6.90
CA ARG A 76 -19.87 12.39 -5.93
C ARG A 76 -19.25 11.74 -4.69
N GLN A 77 -18.24 10.90 -4.87
CA GLN A 77 -17.50 10.29 -3.75
C GLN A 77 -16.80 11.32 -2.83
N LYS A 78 -16.37 12.47 -3.35
CA LYS A 78 -15.81 13.55 -2.52
C LYS A 78 -16.90 14.30 -1.75
N GLU A 79 -18.09 14.43 -2.32
CA GLU A 79 -19.22 15.15 -1.72
C GLU A 79 -19.95 14.29 -0.66
N GLU A 80 -20.23 13.03 -0.98
CA GLU A 80 -20.97 12.09 -0.12
C GLU A 80 -20.09 11.35 0.89
N GLY A 81 -18.78 11.31 0.64
CA GLY A 81 -17.84 10.49 1.40
C GLY A 81 -17.64 9.09 0.80
N LEU A 82 -16.59 8.42 1.27
CA LEU A 82 -16.19 7.09 0.81
C LEU A 82 -16.83 6.03 1.69
N LYS A 83 -17.26 4.91 1.09
CA LYS A 83 -17.79 3.74 1.83
C LYS A 83 -16.69 2.85 2.39
N ARG A 84 -15.48 2.94 1.83
CA ARG A 84 -14.30 2.19 2.24
C ARG A 84 -13.05 3.04 2.05
N LYS A 85 -11.99 2.73 2.80
CA LYS A 85 -10.68 3.39 2.66
C LYS A 85 -9.55 2.40 2.92
N ILE A 86 -8.39 2.68 2.33
CA ILE A 86 -7.17 1.95 2.69
C ILE A 86 -6.57 2.53 3.97
N VAL A 87 -6.39 1.66 4.97
CA VAL A 87 -5.68 1.95 6.22
C VAL A 87 -4.37 1.17 6.28
N GLY A 88 -3.37 1.75 6.96
CA GLY A 88 -2.11 1.08 7.25
C GLY A 88 -2.16 0.40 8.61
N LEU A 89 -1.56 -0.78 8.72
CA LEU A 89 -1.58 -1.60 9.93
C LEU A 89 -0.17 -2.11 10.24
N ARG A 90 0.25 -2.00 11.51
CA ARG A 90 1.43 -2.67 12.06
C ARG A 90 0.97 -3.82 12.92
N LEU A 91 1.33 -5.06 12.59
CA LEU A 91 0.96 -6.22 13.40
C LEU A 91 1.82 -6.27 14.67
N GLU A 92 1.19 -6.56 15.80
CA GLU A 92 1.86 -6.69 17.11
C GLU A 92 2.56 -8.05 17.24
N ASP A 93 1.98 -9.07 16.61
CA ASP A 93 2.39 -10.47 16.72
C ASP A 93 3.19 -10.98 15.52
N LYS A 94 3.84 -12.15 15.72
CA LYS A 94 4.36 -12.95 14.61
C LYS A 94 3.20 -13.43 13.72
N GLY A 95 3.28 -13.07 12.44
CA GLY A 95 2.34 -13.45 11.39
C GLY A 95 2.54 -12.52 10.20
N VAL A 96 2.82 -13.05 9.02
CA VAL A 96 3.06 -12.23 7.83
C VAL A 96 1.73 -12.08 7.08
N PRO A 97 1.13 -10.88 7.05
CA PRO A 97 -0.12 -10.66 6.31
C PRO A 97 0.16 -10.77 4.82
N ARG A 98 -0.82 -11.21 4.05
CA ARG A 98 -0.76 -11.34 2.58
C ARG A 98 -2.04 -10.80 1.97
N SER A 99 -1.96 -10.39 0.71
CA SER A 99 -3.12 -9.94 -0.05
C SER A 99 -4.24 -10.99 -0.02
N GLY A 100 -5.48 -10.52 0.09
CA GLY A 100 -6.68 -11.35 0.14
C GLY A 100 -7.07 -11.86 1.53
N MET A 101 -6.23 -11.68 2.56
CA MET A 101 -6.60 -12.04 3.93
C MET A 101 -7.69 -11.10 4.47
N GLU A 102 -8.59 -11.63 5.28
CA GLU A 102 -9.68 -10.85 5.87
C GLU A 102 -9.16 -9.93 6.98
N ALA A 103 -9.74 -8.72 7.04
CA ALA A 103 -9.56 -7.79 8.14
C ALA A 103 -10.84 -7.76 8.99
N ALA A 104 -10.69 -7.91 10.29
CA ALA A 104 -11.77 -7.97 11.26
C ALA A 104 -11.67 -6.86 12.32
N ASP A 105 -12.81 -6.49 12.89
CA ASP A 105 -12.88 -5.65 14.08
C ASP A 105 -12.71 -6.47 15.37
N GLU A 106 -12.82 -5.80 16.53
CA GLU A 106 -12.65 -6.43 17.85
C GLU A 106 -13.71 -7.51 18.13
N SER A 107 -14.90 -7.40 17.54
CA SER A 107 -15.96 -8.40 17.68
C SER A 107 -15.74 -9.64 16.81
N GLY A 108 -14.73 -9.62 15.93
CA GLY A 108 -14.47 -10.66 14.95
C GLY A 108 -15.31 -10.53 13.67
N ARG A 109 -16.07 -9.45 13.50
CA ARG A 109 -16.78 -9.17 12.25
C ARG A 109 -15.77 -8.79 11.18
N ILE A 110 -15.90 -9.38 10.00
CA ILE A 110 -15.11 -8.99 8.83
C ILE A 110 -15.55 -7.61 8.35
N VAL A 111 -14.61 -6.68 8.29
CA VAL A 111 -14.81 -5.27 7.91
C VAL A 111 -13.98 -4.87 6.69
N GLY A 112 -13.19 -5.78 6.14
CA GLY A 112 -12.37 -5.49 4.98
C GLY A 112 -11.42 -6.60 4.58
N THR A 113 -10.44 -6.24 3.76
CA THR A 113 -9.48 -7.19 3.19
C THR A 113 -8.10 -6.56 3.07
N VAL A 114 -7.06 -7.34 3.33
CA VAL A 114 -5.66 -6.96 3.10
C VAL A 114 -5.42 -6.82 1.59
N THR A 115 -4.95 -5.64 1.15
CA THR A 115 -4.58 -5.38 -0.24
C THR A 115 -3.10 -5.72 -0.48
N SER A 116 -2.22 -5.28 0.42
CA SER A 116 -0.79 -5.64 0.44
C SER A 116 -0.35 -5.93 1.86
N GLY A 117 0.56 -6.88 2.03
CA GLY A 117 1.09 -7.22 3.34
C GLY A 117 2.41 -7.98 3.23
N GLY A 118 3.26 -7.78 4.22
CA GLY A 118 4.57 -8.41 4.26
C GLY A 118 5.40 -7.95 5.44
N TYR A 119 6.58 -8.55 5.55
CA TYR A 119 7.63 -8.05 6.42
C TYR A 119 8.32 -6.85 5.73
N CYS A 120 8.48 -5.76 6.48
CA CYS A 120 9.12 -4.53 6.04
C CYS A 120 10.52 -4.42 6.67
N PRO A 121 11.60 -4.71 5.92
CA PRO A 121 12.96 -4.72 6.46
C PRO A 121 13.40 -3.40 7.08
N SER A 122 12.98 -2.24 6.56
CA SER A 122 13.41 -0.95 7.11
C SER A 122 12.76 -0.61 8.45
N LEU A 123 11.66 -1.30 8.79
CA LEU A 123 10.86 -1.07 9.99
C LEU A 123 10.99 -2.20 11.01
N ASP A 124 11.62 -3.32 10.61
CA ASP A 124 11.68 -4.57 11.36
C ASP A 124 10.30 -4.98 11.90
N ALA A 125 9.29 -4.96 11.02
CA ALA A 125 7.90 -5.17 11.39
C ALA A 125 7.07 -5.81 10.27
N ASN A 126 6.04 -6.57 10.65
CA ASN A 126 5.01 -7.03 9.71
C ASN A 126 3.97 -5.92 9.54
N MET A 127 3.78 -5.48 8.31
CA MET A 127 2.87 -4.39 7.98
C MET A 127 1.81 -4.88 6.99
N ALA A 128 0.63 -4.25 7.02
CA ALA A 128 -0.43 -4.47 6.05
C ALA A 128 -1.05 -3.14 5.59
N LEU A 129 -1.58 -3.16 4.37
CA LEU A 129 -2.58 -2.22 3.89
C LEU A 129 -3.90 -2.97 3.79
N CYS A 130 -4.96 -2.40 4.34
CA CYS A 130 -6.29 -3.02 4.37
C CYS A 130 -7.31 -2.06 3.78
N CYS A 131 -8.10 -2.51 2.81
CA CYS A 131 -9.29 -1.79 2.36
C CYS A 131 -10.44 -2.15 3.30
N VAL A 132 -10.88 -1.19 4.11
CA VAL A 132 -11.85 -1.40 5.20
C VAL A 132 -13.06 -0.49 5.02
N GLU A 133 -14.23 -0.99 5.43
CA GLU A 133 -15.49 -0.25 5.47
C GLU A 133 -15.39 0.98 6.39
N THR A 134 -16.09 2.05 6.03
CA THR A 134 -16.25 3.22 6.92
C THR A 134 -17.39 2.97 7.91
N PRO A 135 -17.28 3.43 9.18
CA PRO A 135 -16.17 4.22 9.73
C PRO A 135 -14.90 3.40 9.92
N THR A 136 -13.77 3.94 9.49
CA THR A 136 -12.47 3.28 9.65
C THR A 136 -11.89 3.58 11.02
N PRO A 137 -11.15 2.65 11.63
CA PRO A 137 -10.43 2.94 12.85
C PRO A 137 -9.38 4.05 12.63
N GLY A 138 -9.23 4.90 13.64
CA GLY A 138 -8.27 5.99 13.69
C GLY A 138 -6.84 5.49 13.97
N GLU A 139 -5.87 6.38 13.80
CA GLU A 139 -4.47 6.09 14.15
C GLU A 139 -4.35 5.72 15.64
N GLY A 140 -3.64 4.62 15.94
CA GLY A 140 -3.53 4.07 17.28
C GLY A 140 -4.62 3.05 17.67
N GLU A 141 -5.73 2.98 16.93
CA GLU A 141 -6.76 1.96 17.15
C GLU A 141 -6.36 0.60 16.56
N SER A 142 -7.16 -0.44 16.82
CA SER A 142 -6.83 -1.82 16.46
C SER A 142 -7.67 -2.37 15.32
N LEU A 143 -7.05 -3.23 14.50
CA LEU A 143 -7.71 -4.15 13.57
C LEU A 143 -7.03 -5.52 13.66
N TRP A 144 -7.75 -6.56 13.29
CA TRP A 144 -7.23 -7.91 13.27
C TRP A 144 -7.12 -8.41 11.83
N VAL A 145 -6.02 -9.07 11.51
CA VAL A 145 -5.86 -9.79 10.23
C VAL A 145 -6.03 -11.27 10.50
N MET A 146 -6.88 -11.92 9.73
CA MET A 146 -7.11 -13.37 9.84
C MET A 146 -5.98 -14.11 9.12
N ILE A 147 -5.07 -14.71 9.88
CA ILE A 147 -3.91 -15.44 9.36
C ILE A 147 -4.01 -16.89 9.83
N ARG A 148 -4.32 -17.82 8.91
CA ARG A 148 -4.47 -19.26 9.20
C ARG A 148 -5.44 -19.47 10.38
N ASP A 149 -6.63 -18.89 10.26
CA ASP A 149 -7.74 -18.95 11.24
C ASP A 149 -7.44 -18.30 12.60
N LYS A 150 -6.32 -17.57 12.73
CA LYS A 150 -5.98 -16.81 13.92
C LYS A 150 -6.11 -15.33 13.66
N ALA A 151 -6.87 -14.64 14.51
CA ALA A 151 -6.95 -13.20 14.51
C ALA A 151 -5.63 -12.61 15.04
N LYS A 152 -4.88 -11.92 14.18
CA LYS A 152 -3.64 -11.24 14.52
C LYS A 152 -3.88 -9.75 14.67
N LYS A 153 -3.77 -9.27 15.90
CA LYS A 153 -3.96 -7.86 16.22
C LYS A 153 -2.88 -7.01 15.57
N GLY A 154 -3.28 -5.89 15.02
CA GLY A 154 -2.41 -4.82 14.58
C GLY A 154 -2.95 -3.46 14.96
N THR A 155 -2.05 -2.50 15.07
CA THR A 155 -2.34 -1.11 15.36
C THR A 155 -2.39 -0.32 14.04
N VAL A 156 -3.43 0.49 13.87
CA VAL A 156 -3.56 1.39 12.73
C VAL A 156 -2.49 2.45 12.82
N VAL A 157 -1.72 2.60 11.75
CA VAL A 157 -0.60 3.56 11.66
C VAL A 157 -0.72 4.42 10.41
N LYS A 158 -0.14 5.61 10.49
CA LYS A 158 -0.10 6.55 9.37
C LYS A 158 0.70 5.99 8.19
N ARG A 159 0.29 6.37 6.98
CA ARG A 159 0.99 6.10 5.71
C ARG A 159 1.68 7.38 5.21
N PRO A 160 2.82 7.29 4.52
CA PRO A 160 3.65 6.09 4.30
C PRO A 160 4.31 5.59 5.59
N PHE A 161 4.81 4.35 5.58
CA PHE A 161 5.45 3.76 6.77
C PHE A 161 6.91 4.16 6.93
N TYR A 162 7.56 4.52 5.82
CA TYR A 162 8.94 4.96 5.78
C TYR A 162 9.04 6.46 5.44
N ASP A 163 9.77 7.19 6.27
CA ASP A 163 10.13 8.58 6.01
C ASP A 163 11.38 8.67 5.13
N ARG A 164 11.26 9.45 4.04
CA ARG A 164 12.34 9.66 3.07
C ARG A 164 13.52 10.38 3.72
N LYS A 165 14.69 9.75 3.74
CA LYS A 165 15.93 10.31 4.31
C LYS A 165 16.88 11.00 3.32
N TYR A 166 16.51 11.20 2.06
CA TYR A 166 17.40 11.90 1.13
C TYR A 166 17.42 13.41 1.42
N LYS A 167 18.62 14.00 1.45
CA LYS A 167 18.78 15.46 1.41
C LYS A 167 18.29 15.94 0.03
N LYS A 168 17.44 16.96 0.02
CA LYS A 168 17.14 17.72 -1.19
C LYS A 168 18.34 18.52 -1.64
#